data_AF-A0A7L2QJL1-F1
#
_entry.id   AF-A0A7L2QJL1-F1
#
_cell.length_a   1.000
_cell.length_b   1.000
_cell.length_c   1.000
_cell.angle_alpha   90.00
_cell.angle_beta   90.00
_cell.angle_gamma   90.00
#
_symmetry.space_group_name_H-M   'P 1'
#
loop_
_entity.id
_entity.type
_entity.pdbx_description
1 polymer ?
#
loop_
_entity_poly.entity_id
_entity_poly.type
_entity_poly.pdbx_seq_one_letter_code
_entity_poly.pdbx_strand_id
1 'polypeptide(L)'
;PDAVVDPWLMALWDKILALYPLPPGLEIISPDVRLPPKYTLHYLPEDSPHPESDLLQPAAPQAAPCELHPFAARVVSNQRVTAPSHFQDVRLIEFDIAGSGITFSAGDVVMIQPQNCPEDVQQFCQLLRLEPHRRFVLEPMEPGTSLPPLLPQPCTIQYLVTHYLDISCVPRRSFFELLASFSTNELEREKLQEFSSAQGQEELYSYCNRPRRTTLEVLWDFPHTTCAIPADYLLDLIPRIRPRAFSIASSLLAHPERMQILVAVVRYKTRLSKPRRGLCSTWLASLNPEQG
;
A
#
# COMPACT_ATOMS: atom_id res chain seq x y z
N PRO A 1 -9.83 -19.89 6.83
CA PRO A 1 -10.73 -19.88 5.66
C PRO A 1 -11.98 -19.09 6.00
N ASP A 2 -12.37 -18.14 5.15
CA ASP A 2 -13.44 -17.19 5.46
C ASP A 2 -14.80 -17.88 5.64
N ALA A 3 -15.00 -19.06 5.04
CA ALA A 3 -16.14 -19.94 5.29
C ALA A 3 -16.33 -20.38 6.77
N VAL A 4 -15.31 -20.22 7.61
CA VAL A 4 -15.39 -20.45 9.07
C VAL A 4 -15.63 -19.16 9.84
N VAL A 5 -15.19 -18.01 9.28
CA VAL A 5 -15.25 -16.72 9.95
C VAL A 5 -16.68 -16.17 9.91
N ASP A 6 -17.39 -16.26 8.78
CA ASP A 6 -18.74 -15.70 8.69
C ASP A 6 -19.73 -16.40 9.64
N PRO A 7 -19.81 -17.75 9.70
CA PRO A 7 -20.68 -18.42 10.67
C PRO A 7 -20.29 -18.11 12.12
N TRP A 8 -18.99 -17.95 12.38
CA TRP A 8 -18.50 -17.58 13.70
C TRP A 8 -18.89 -16.14 14.08
N LEU A 9 -18.78 -15.18 13.16
CA LEU A 9 -19.18 -13.79 13.36
C LEU A 9 -20.68 -13.67 13.59
N MET A 10 -21.49 -14.37 12.80
CA MET A 10 -22.94 -14.42 13.00
C MET A 10 -23.28 -14.96 14.41
N ALA A 11 -22.71 -16.12 14.78
CA ALA A 11 -22.93 -16.70 16.09
C ALA A 11 -22.41 -15.83 17.25
N LEU A 12 -21.33 -15.07 17.03
CA LEU A 12 -20.82 -14.10 17.99
C LEU A 12 -21.81 -12.96 18.18
N TRP A 13 -22.26 -12.33 17.10
CA TRP A 13 -23.19 -11.20 17.17
C TRP A 13 -24.55 -11.59 17.72
N ASP A 14 -25.06 -12.78 17.38
CA ASP A 14 -26.30 -13.32 17.97
C ASP A 14 -26.18 -13.40 19.50
N LYS A 15 -25.05 -13.89 20.01
CA LYS A 15 -24.80 -13.98 21.46
C LYS A 15 -24.63 -12.61 22.11
N ILE A 16 -23.92 -11.69 21.45
CA ILE A 16 -23.72 -10.33 21.97
C ILE A 16 -25.05 -9.61 22.06
N LEU A 17 -25.87 -9.66 21.01
CA LEU A 17 -27.18 -9.00 20.96
C LEU A 17 -28.17 -9.61 21.96
N ALA A 18 -28.07 -10.91 22.25
CA ALA A 18 -28.85 -11.55 23.30
C ALA A 18 -28.46 -11.08 24.71
N LEU A 19 -27.17 -10.82 24.97
CA LEU A 19 -26.67 -10.35 26.26
C LEU A 19 -26.80 -8.83 26.43
N TYR A 20 -26.67 -8.08 25.34
CA TYR A 20 -26.65 -6.63 25.27
C TYR A 20 -27.51 -6.16 24.08
N PRO A 21 -28.85 -6.14 24.23
CA PRO A 21 -29.74 -5.72 23.16
C PRO A 21 -29.52 -4.24 22.80
N LEU A 22 -29.83 -3.89 21.56
CA LEU A 22 -29.71 -2.52 21.09
C LEU A 22 -30.64 -1.57 21.89
N PRO A 23 -30.18 -0.35 22.21
CA PRO A 23 -31.03 0.68 22.76
C PRO A 23 -32.27 0.96 21.90
N PRO A 24 -33.39 1.42 22.48
CA PRO A 24 -34.58 1.77 21.71
C PRO A 24 -34.29 2.79 20.60
N GLY A 25 -34.76 2.49 19.39
CA GLY A 25 -34.58 3.35 18.21
C GLY A 25 -33.30 3.10 17.42
N LEU A 26 -32.46 2.14 17.82
CA LEU A 26 -31.31 1.69 17.02
C LEU A 26 -31.60 0.33 16.38
N GLU A 27 -31.20 0.21 15.11
CA GLU A 27 -31.32 -1.02 14.32
C GLU A 27 -29.94 -1.48 13.85
N ILE A 28 -29.82 -2.76 13.53
CA ILE A 28 -28.60 -3.31 12.94
C ILE A 28 -28.45 -2.71 11.55
N ILE A 29 -27.29 -2.10 11.27
CA ILE A 29 -26.98 -1.55 9.96
C ILE A 29 -26.94 -2.71 8.96
N SER A 30 -27.72 -2.61 7.87
CA SER A 30 -27.71 -3.62 6.82
C SER A 30 -26.32 -3.71 6.17
N PRO A 31 -25.84 -4.91 5.80
CA PRO A 31 -24.61 -5.08 5.02
C PRO A 31 -24.58 -4.30 3.70
N ASP A 32 -25.76 -4.00 3.13
CA ASP A 32 -25.89 -3.24 1.88
C ASP A 32 -25.69 -1.73 2.07
N VAL A 33 -25.63 -1.25 3.33
CA VAL A 33 -25.43 0.18 3.63
C VAL A 33 -23.95 0.50 3.56
N ARG A 34 -23.62 1.45 2.67
CA ARG A 34 -22.27 2.02 2.61
C ARG A 34 -22.01 2.89 3.83
N LEU A 35 -21.09 2.45 4.67
CA LEU A 35 -20.61 3.24 5.81
C LEU A 35 -19.84 4.49 5.33
N PRO A 36 -19.87 5.60 6.09
CA PRO A 36 -19.09 6.79 5.75
C PRO A 36 -17.58 6.48 5.73
N PRO A 37 -16.78 7.26 4.97
CA PRO A 37 -15.33 7.06 4.92
C PRO A 37 -14.71 7.44 6.26
N LYS A 38 -13.53 6.88 6.56
CA LYS A 38 -12.82 7.21 7.80
C LYS A 38 -12.26 8.63 7.82
N TYR A 39 -11.91 9.14 6.65
CA TYR A 39 -11.36 10.48 6.46
C TYR A 39 -12.01 11.17 5.26
N THR A 40 -12.08 12.49 5.29
CA THR A 40 -12.42 13.33 4.14
C THR A 40 -11.17 14.01 3.59
N LEU A 41 -11.05 14.06 2.27
CA LEU A 41 -9.99 14.77 1.56
C LEU A 41 -10.45 16.21 1.26
N HIS A 42 -9.95 17.16 2.05
CA HIS A 42 -10.20 18.59 1.82
C HIS A 42 -9.16 19.14 0.86
N TYR A 43 -9.55 19.32 -0.40
CA TYR A 43 -8.67 19.87 -1.42
C TYR A 43 -8.35 21.34 -1.17
N LEU A 44 -7.06 21.67 -1.26
CA LEU A 44 -6.57 23.03 -1.13
C LEU A 44 -6.69 23.78 -2.47
N PRO A 45 -6.85 25.12 -2.45
CA PRO A 45 -6.79 25.95 -3.65
C PRO A 45 -5.43 25.85 -4.35
N GLU A 46 -5.38 25.99 -5.67
CA GLU A 46 -4.14 25.89 -6.45
C GLU A 46 -3.09 26.95 -6.05
N ASP A 47 -3.53 28.15 -5.67
CA ASP A 47 -2.67 29.27 -5.27
C ASP A 47 -2.17 29.20 -3.82
N SER A 48 -2.49 28.13 -3.09
CA SER A 48 -2.03 27.99 -1.70
C SER A 48 -0.52 27.76 -1.67
N PRO A 49 0.24 28.47 -0.81
CA PRO A 49 1.70 28.46 -0.84
C PRO A 49 2.23 27.03 -0.82
N HIS A 50 3.15 26.74 -1.74
CA HIS A 50 3.88 25.49 -1.79
C HIS A 50 4.88 25.50 -0.62
N PRO A 51 4.76 24.64 0.40
CA PRO A 51 5.95 24.24 1.12
C PRO A 51 6.76 23.42 0.12
N GLU A 52 7.61 24.09 -0.64
CA GLU A 52 8.59 23.43 -1.50
C GLU A 52 9.44 22.48 -0.64
N SER A 53 9.53 21.22 -1.07
CA SER A 53 10.75 20.42 -0.95
C SER A 53 11.33 20.05 0.43
N ASP A 54 10.61 20.17 1.55
CA ASP A 54 11.18 19.76 2.86
C ASP A 54 10.84 18.35 3.33
N LEU A 55 10.06 17.57 2.56
CA LEU A 55 9.65 16.22 2.96
C LEU A 55 10.79 15.17 2.98
N LEU A 56 11.99 15.54 2.54
CA LEU A 56 13.19 14.69 2.54
C LEU A 56 14.44 15.41 3.06
N GLN A 57 14.31 16.60 3.67
CA GLN A 57 15.47 17.16 4.37
C GLN A 57 15.75 16.31 5.62
N PRO A 58 17.00 15.85 5.82
CA PRO A 58 17.36 15.21 7.07
C PRO A 58 17.16 16.23 8.19
N ALA A 59 16.15 16.02 9.02
CA ALA A 59 15.99 16.78 10.26
C ALA A 59 17.32 16.71 11.04
N ALA A 60 17.75 17.85 11.59
CA ALA A 60 18.89 17.96 12.51
C ALA A 60 18.89 16.80 13.53
N PRO A 61 20.06 16.31 14.01
CA PRO A 61 20.24 14.95 14.53
C PRO A 61 19.27 14.64 15.66
N GLN A 62 18.11 14.12 15.28
CA GLN A 62 17.10 13.57 16.15
C GLN A 62 17.37 12.07 16.26
N ALA A 63 16.81 11.47 17.30
CA ALA A 63 17.05 10.09 17.74
C ALA A 63 17.19 9.07 16.60
N ALA A 64 17.90 7.96 16.89
CA ALA A 64 18.13 6.88 15.95
C ALA A 64 16.86 6.53 15.14
N PRO A 65 16.96 6.36 13.81
CA PRO A 65 15.82 6.13 12.92
C PRO A 65 14.92 5.01 13.42
N CYS A 66 13.61 5.20 13.28
CA CYS A 66 12.60 4.25 13.75
C CYS A 66 11.48 4.08 12.74
N GLU A 67 10.51 3.21 13.02
CA GLU A 67 9.39 2.93 12.12
C GLU A 67 8.60 4.20 11.74
N LEU A 68 8.46 5.15 12.67
CA LEU A 68 7.74 6.42 12.46
C LEU A 68 8.62 7.57 11.94
N HIS A 69 9.94 7.39 11.92
CA HIS A 69 10.90 8.38 11.44
C HIS A 69 12.01 7.65 10.68
N PRO A 70 11.73 7.18 9.45
CA PRO A 70 12.70 6.44 8.66
C PRO A 70 13.83 7.36 8.19
N PHE A 71 15.01 6.78 7.98
CA PHE A 71 16.15 7.50 7.41
C PHE A 71 16.19 7.33 5.89
N ALA A 72 16.28 8.46 5.17
CA ALA A 72 16.45 8.48 3.73
C ALA A 72 17.93 8.23 3.37
N ALA A 73 18.31 6.96 3.27
CA ALA A 73 19.66 6.56 2.91
C ALA A 73 19.90 6.68 1.40
N ARG A 74 20.97 7.37 1.00
CA ARG A 74 21.37 7.46 -0.41
C ARG A 74 21.91 6.12 -0.90
N VAL A 75 21.54 5.70 -2.10
CA VAL A 75 22.12 4.50 -2.72
C VAL A 75 23.52 4.81 -3.25
N VAL A 76 24.53 4.10 -2.76
CA VAL A 76 25.94 4.27 -3.14
C VAL A 76 26.31 3.36 -4.30
N SER A 77 25.81 2.12 -4.27
CA SER A 77 26.01 1.16 -5.35
C SER A 77 24.82 0.21 -5.48
N ASN A 78 24.55 -0.23 -6.70
CA ASN A 78 23.50 -1.19 -7.03
C ASN A 78 24.01 -2.13 -8.12
N GLN A 79 24.63 -3.24 -7.72
CA GLN A 79 25.37 -4.10 -8.63
C GLN A 79 24.76 -5.49 -8.69
N ARG A 80 24.53 -5.99 -9.92
CA ARG A 80 24.18 -7.39 -10.12
C ARG A 80 25.38 -8.28 -9.83
N VAL A 81 25.21 -9.23 -8.92
CA VAL A 81 26.26 -10.18 -8.51
C VAL A 81 26.13 -11.56 -9.19
N THR A 82 24.96 -11.87 -9.77
CA THR A 82 24.81 -13.05 -10.62
C THR A 82 25.28 -12.78 -12.04
N ALA A 83 25.79 -13.81 -12.73
CA ALA A 83 26.13 -13.71 -14.14
C ALA A 83 24.93 -13.18 -14.97
N PRO A 84 25.14 -12.36 -16.02
CA PRO A 84 24.05 -11.82 -16.84
C PRO A 84 23.11 -12.88 -17.41
N SER A 85 23.65 -14.07 -17.73
CA SER A 85 22.93 -15.24 -18.23
C SER A 85 22.16 -16.03 -17.17
N HIS A 86 22.40 -15.79 -15.87
CA HIS A 86 21.68 -16.47 -14.80
C HIS A 86 20.22 -16.02 -14.77
N PHE A 87 19.28 -16.95 -14.53
CA PHE A 87 17.84 -16.66 -14.59
C PHE A 87 17.36 -15.69 -13.51
N GLN A 88 18.02 -15.70 -12.35
CA GLN A 88 17.72 -14.81 -11.23
C GLN A 88 18.73 -13.66 -11.18
N ASP A 89 18.23 -12.42 -11.27
CA ASP A 89 18.98 -11.19 -11.01
C ASP A 89 19.07 -11.01 -9.49
N VAL A 90 20.28 -11.15 -8.94
CA VAL A 90 20.57 -10.88 -7.52
C VAL A 90 21.50 -9.69 -7.47
N ARG A 91 21.18 -8.72 -6.62
CA ARG A 91 21.92 -7.47 -6.50
C ARG A 91 22.46 -7.26 -5.10
N LEU A 92 23.70 -6.82 -5.03
CA LEU A 92 24.28 -6.21 -3.85
C LEU A 92 24.02 -4.71 -3.93
N ILE A 93 23.30 -4.18 -2.96
CA ILE A 93 22.96 -2.76 -2.88
C ILE A 93 23.60 -2.21 -1.61
N GLU A 94 24.31 -1.10 -1.76
CA GLU A 94 24.96 -0.39 -0.66
C GLU A 94 24.28 0.97 -0.44
N PHE A 95 24.02 1.29 0.82
CA PHE A 95 23.41 2.53 1.27
C PHE A 95 24.37 3.34 2.13
N ASP A 96 24.34 4.65 1.95
CA ASP A 96 24.99 5.65 2.79
C ASP A 96 24.16 5.89 4.04
N ILE A 97 24.69 5.53 5.21
CA ILE A 97 24.03 5.77 6.51
C ILE A 97 24.83 6.75 7.37
N ALA A 98 25.77 7.51 6.77
CA ALA A 98 26.52 8.54 7.49
C ALA A 98 25.57 9.58 8.11
N GLY A 99 25.87 9.99 9.34
CA GLY A 99 25.05 10.95 10.09
C GLY A 99 23.68 10.44 10.55
N SER A 100 23.30 9.19 10.23
CA SER A 100 21.99 8.63 10.61
C SER A 100 21.90 8.21 12.09
N GLY A 101 23.04 7.94 12.74
CA GLY A 101 23.07 7.31 14.05
C GLY A 101 22.61 5.84 14.07
N ILE A 102 22.37 5.22 12.90
CA ILE A 102 22.03 3.79 12.80
C ILE A 102 23.23 2.95 13.26
N THR A 103 22.97 2.01 14.15
CA THR A 103 23.92 0.97 14.57
C THR A 103 23.32 -0.40 14.30
N PHE A 104 24.15 -1.35 13.86
CA PHE A 104 23.72 -2.73 13.60
C PHE A 104 24.89 -3.71 13.75
N SER A 105 24.56 -4.98 14.00
CA SER A 105 25.46 -6.12 13.93
C SER A 105 25.20 -6.96 12.67
N ALA A 106 26.21 -7.71 12.23
CA ALA A 106 26.01 -8.65 11.13
C ALA A 106 24.93 -9.69 11.50
N GLY A 107 23.95 -9.87 10.61
CA GLY A 107 22.78 -10.71 10.86
C GLY A 107 21.51 -9.94 11.26
N ASP A 108 21.61 -8.66 11.59
CA ASP A 108 20.44 -7.80 11.82
C ASP A 108 19.61 -7.62 10.53
N VAL A 109 18.39 -7.10 10.71
CA VAL A 109 17.42 -6.89 9.63
C VAL A 109 17.15 -5.39 9.47
N VAL A 110 17.19 -4.92 8.22
CA VAL A 110 16.74 -3.58 7.85
C VAL A 110 15.33 -3.63 7.27
N MET A 111 14.51 -2.65 7.64
CA MET A 111 13.17 -2.44 7.07
C MET A 111 13.25 -1.34 6.02
N ILE A 112 12.96 -1.69 4.76
CA ILE A 112 13.02 -0.76 3.63
C ILE A 112 11.60 -0.43 3.16
N GLN A 113 11.25 0.85 3.13
CA GLN A 113 9.98 1.34 2.60
C GLN A 113 10.09 1.55 1.09
N PRO A 114 9.36 0.79 0.25
CA PRO A 114 9.37 1.00 -1.19
C PRO A 114 8.33 2.04 -1.63
N GLN A 115 8.36 2.39 -2.92
CA GLN A 115 7.33 3.22 -3.57
C GLN A 115 6.84 2.54 -4.86
N ASN A 116 5.62 2.89 -5.28
CA ASN A 116 5.08 2.45 -6.57
C ASN A 116 5.85 3.10 -7.73
N CYS A 117 5.87 2.44 -8.89
CA CYS A 117 6.52 3.01 -10.06
C CYS A 117 5.64 4.13 -10.68
N PRO A 118 6.25 5.16 -11.31
CA PRO A 118 5.50 6.30 -11.85
C PRO A 118 4.40 5.91 -12.84
N GLU A 119 4.61 4.86 -13.63
CA GLU A 119 3.64 4.39 -14.63
C GLU A 119 2.38 3.82 -13.98
N ASP A 120 2.53 3.00 -12.92
CA ASP A 120 1.40 2.42 -12.19
C ASP A 120 0.65 3.51 -11.40
N VAL A 121 1.36 4.52 -10.88
CA VAL A 121 0.75 5.71 -10.23
C VAL A 121 -0.07 6.52 -11.22
N GLN A 122 0.46 6.78 -12.42
CA GLN A 122 -0.25 7.50 -13.47
C GLN A 122 -1.50 6.73 -13.92
N GLN A 123 -1.39 5.42 -14.14
CA GLN A 123 -2.51 4.56 -14.51
C GLN A 123 -3.60 4.57 -13.42
N PHE A 124 -3.21 4.52 -12.15
CA PHE A 124 -4.14 4.61 -11.03
C PHE A 124 -4.93 5.91 -11.04
N CYS A 125 -4.25 7.06 -11.15
CA CYS A 125 -4.90 8.36 -11.19
C CYS A 125 -5.84 8.49 -12.40
N GLN A 126 -5.45 7.96 -13.57
CA GLN A 126 -6.31 7.95 -14.76
C GLN A 126 -7.59 7.14 -14.59
N LEU A 127 -7.49 5.93 -14.02
CA LEU A 127 -8.63 5.05 -13.78
C LEU A 127 -9.68 5.70 -12.86
N LEU A 128 -9.22 6.35 -11.79
CA LEU A 128 -10.10 7.00 -10.80
C LEU A 128 -10.41 8.47 -11.13
N ARG A 129 -9.90 8.99 -12.26
CA ARG A 129 -10.05 10.39 -12.68
C ARG A 129 -9.58 11.39 -11.61
N LEU A 130 -8.46 11.07 -10.98
CA LEU A 130 -7.84 11.90 -9.96
C LEU A 130 -6.77 12.79 -10.57
N GLU A 131 -6.71 14.04 -10.11
CA GLU A 131 -5.66 15.00 -10.50
C GLU A 131 -4.40 14.79 -9.65
N PRO A 132 -3.27 14.29 -10.23
CA PRO A 132 -2.10 13.87 -9.43
C PRO A 132 -1.49 14.97 -8.57
N HIS A 133 -1.46 16.21 -9.08
CA HIS A 133 -0.83 17.34 -8.40
C HIS A 133 -1.77 18.04 -7.42
N ARG A 134 -3.04 17.63 -7.35
CA ARG A 134 -4.02 18.25 -6.46
C ARG A 134 -3.64 17.97 -5.01
N ARG A 135 -3.56 19.05 -4.22
CA ARG A 135 -3.19 19.01 -2.81
C ARG A 135 -4.42 18.85 -1.94
N PHE A 136 -4.30 18.12 -0.85
CA PHE A 136 -5.36 17.95 0.12
C PHE A 136 -4.80 17.90 1.55
N VAL A 137 -5.70 18.13 2.51
CA VAL A 137 -5.53 17.75 3.91
C VAL A 137 -6.57 16.72 4.29
N LEU A 138 -6.21 15.78 5.15
CA LEU A 138 -7.14 14.81 5.71
C LEU A 138 -7.82 15.37 6.95
N GLU A 139 -9.14 15.20 7.01
CA GLU A 139 -9.93 15.44 8.21
C GLU A 139 -10.56 14.12 8.66
N PRO A 140 -10.34 13.68 9.92
CA PRO A 140 -11.03 12.50 10.45
C PRO A 140 -12.52 12.76 10.62
N MET A 141 -13.35 11.82 10.19
CA MET A 141 -14.81 11.94 10.29
C MET A 141 -15.34 11.71 11.72
N GLU A 142 -14.58 10.99 12.55
CA GLU A 142 -14.94 10.69 13.93
C GLU A 142 -13.97 11.34 14.94
N PRO A 143 -14.48 11.99 16.00
CA PRO A 143 -13.65 12.53 17.08
C PRO A 143 -12.74 11.46 17.71
N GLY A 144 -11.47 11.78 17.91
CA GLY A 144 -10.49 10.86 18.50
C GLY A 144 -9.81 9.93 17.50
N THR A 145 -10.21 9.93 16.22
CA THR A 145 -9.48 9.22 15.17
C THR A 145 -8.18 9.94 14.84
N SER A 146 -7.04 9.28 15.06
CA SER A 146 -5.72 9.81 14.68
C SER A 146 -5.54 9.80 13.16
N LEU A 147 -4.83 10.79 12.62
CA LEU A 147 -4.42 10.79 11.22
C LEU A 147 -3.54 9.56 10.89
N PRO A 148 -3.54 9.09 9.64
CA PRO A 148 -2.67 8.00 9.22
C PRO A 148 -1.20 8.37 9.47
N PRO A 149 -0.41 7.52 10.15
CA PRO A 149 1.00 7.82 10.43
C PRO A 149 1.78 7.90 9.13
N LEU A 150 2.84 8.71 9.10
CA LEU A 150 3.77 8.88 7.97
C LEU A 150 3.16 9.48 6.70
N LEU A 151 1.91 9.97 6.75
CA LEU A 151 1.31 10.69 5.63
C LEU A 151 1.41 12.20 5.91
N PRO A 152 2.30 12.94 5.22
CA PRO A 152 2.46 14.37 5.44
C PRO A 152 1.17 15.13 5.12
N GLN A 153 0.95 16.23 5.84
CA GLN A 153 -0.18 17.12 5.65
C GLN A 153 0.34 18.54 5.44
N PRO A 154 0.00 19.23 4.32
CA PRO A 154 -0.74 18.71 3.17
C PRO A 154 0.09 17.75 2.32
N CYS A 155 -0.56 16.89 1.53
CA CYS A 155 0.09 16.08 0.50
C CYS A 155 -0.67 16.12 -0.83
N THR A 156 -0.04 15.62 -1.89
CA THR A 156 -0.66 15.48 -3.22
C THR A 156 -1.23 14.09 -3.41
N ILE A 157 -2.20 13.94 -4.32
CA ILE A 157 -2.70 12.62 -4.75
C ILE A 157 -1.54 11.75 -5.23
N GLN A 158 -0.62 12.31 -6.01
CA GLN A 158 0.57 11.59 -6.47
C GLN A 158 1.41 11.06 -5.31
N TYR A 159 1.68 11.87 -4.28
CA TYR A 159 2.44 11.42 -3.11
C TYR A 159 1.72 10.27 -2.39
N LEU A 160 0.42 10.43 -2.14
CA LEU A 160 -0.42 9.41 -1.50
C LEU A 160 -0.30 8.06 -2.23
N VAL A 161 -0.48 8.06 -3.56
CA VAL A 161 -0.44 6.83 -4.36
C VAL A 161 0.98 6.30 -4.49
N THR A 162 2.00 7.17 -4.57
CA THR A 162 3.40 6.75 -4.76
C THR A 162 3.98 6.09 -3.51
N HIS A 163 3.78 6.70 -2.34
CA HIS A 163 4.48 6.32 -1.11
C HIS A 163 3.59 5.62 -0.08
N TYR A 164 2.26 5.77 -0.17
CA TYR A 164 1.35 5.33 0.87
C TYR A 164 0.50 4.12 0.47
N LEU A 165 -0.16 4.13 -0.69
CA LEU A 165 -1.14 3.09 -1.08
C LEU A 165 -0.50 1.88 -1.76
N ASP A 166 -0.73 0.66 -1.28
CA ASP A 166 -0.22 -0.57 -1.89
C ASP A 166 -1.11 -1.05 -3.05
N ILE A 167 -1.07 -0.31 -4.16
CA ILE A 167 -1.82 -0.63 -5.40
C ILE A 167 -1.31 -1.91 -6.10
N SER A 168 -0.16 -2.44 -5.65
CA SER A 168 0.46 -3.68 -6.14
C SER A 168 0.04 -4.91 -5.33
N CYS A 169 -0.65 -4.75 -4.20
CA CYS A 169 -1.06 -5.88 -3.37
C CYS A 169 -2.21 -6.66 -4.01
N VAL A 170 -2.34 -7.94 -3.64
CA VAL A 170 -3.50 -8.76 -3.98
C VAL A 170 -4.65 -8.36 -3.05
N PRO A 171 -5.75 -7.77 -3.57
CA PRO A 171 -6.84 -7.29 -2.74
C PRO A 171 -7.52 -8.43 -1.97
N ARG A 172 -7.97 -8.11 -0.75
CA ARG A 172 -8.68 -9.04 0.13
C ARG A 172 -10.18 -9.03 -0.16
N ARG A 173 -10.92 -9.98 0.38
CA ARG A 173 -12.38 -10.03 0.29
C ARG A 173 -13.06 -8.70 0.62
N SER A 174 -12.64 -8.03 1.70
CA SER A 174 -13.20 -6.73 2.13
C SER A 174 -13.03 -5.61 1.10
N PHE A 175 -12.01 -5.68 0.24
CA PHE A 175 -11.86 -4.75 -0.87
C PHE A 175 -13.00 -4.90 -1.87
N PHE A 176 -13.36 -6.13 -2.24
CA PHE A 176 -14.44 -6.41 -3.20
C PHE A 176 -15.82 -6.07 -2.62
N GLU A 177 -16.01 -6.30 -1.33
CA GLU A 177 -17.23 -5.92 -0.60
C GLU A 177 -17.45 -4.40 -0.64
N LEU A 178 -16.43 -3.63 -0.27
CA LEU A 178 -16.50 -2.17 -0.32
C LEU A 178 -16.64 -1.67 -1.77
N LEU A 179 -15.92 -2.28 -2.72
CA LEU A 179 -15.97 -1.92 -4.13
C LEU A 179 -17.40 -2.12 -4.71
N ALA A 180 -18.07 -3.22 -4.35
CA ALA A 180 -19.45 -3.49 -4.76
C ALA A 180 -20.42 -2.36 -4.38
N SER A 181 -20.19 -1.73 -3.22
CA SER A 181 -21.04 -0.63 -2.73
C SER A 181 -20.97 0.63 -3.60
N PHE A 182 -19.90 0.82 -4.39
CA PHE A 182 -19.75 1.94 -5.32
C PHE A 182 -20.27 1.62 -6.72
N SER A 183 -20.57 0.35 -7.01
CA SER A 183 -20.90 -0.07 -8.36
C SER A 183 -22.23 0.52 -8.84
N THR A 184 -22.17 1.17 -9.99
CA THR A 184 -23.34 1.68 -10.72
C THR A 184 -23.79 0.73 -11.84
N ASN A 185 -22.99 -0.30 -12.14
CA ASN A 185 -23.26 -1.30 -13.16
C ASN A 185 -23.68 -2.62 -12.51
N GLU A 186 -24.83 -3.15 -12.90
CA GLU A 186 -25.41 -4.35 -12.29
C GLU A 186 -24.49 -5.58 -12.41
N LEU A 187 -23.92 -5.83 -13.59
CA LEU A 187 -23.04 -6.98 -13.82
C LEU A 187 -21.74 -6.90 -13.00
N GLU A 188 -21.12 -5.71 -12.95
CA GLU A 188 -19.94 -5.49 -12.11
C GLU A 188 -20.30 -5.67 -10.62
N ARG A 189 -21.44 -5.12 -10.18
CA ARG A 189 -21.89 -5.25 -8.79
C ARG A 189 -22.10 -6.72 -8.40
N GLU A 190 -22.82 -7.49 -9.22
CA GLU A 190 -23.06 -8.91 -8.99
C GLU A 190 -21.75 -9.69 -8.88
N LYS A 191 -20.79 -9.43 -9.78
CA LYS A 191 -19.49 -10.13 -9.73
C LYS A 191 -18.66 -9.75 -8.51
N LEU A 192 -18.68 -8.48 -8.09
CA LEU A 192 -18.02 -8.02 -6.87
C LEU A 192 -18.68 -8.59 -5.61
N GLN A 193 -20.00 -8.72 -5.60
CA GLN A 193 -20.77 -9.39 -4.54
C GLN A 193 -20.45 -10.89 -4.49
N GLU A 194 -20.32 -11.55 -5.64
CA GLU A 194 -19.89 -12.95 -5.70
C GLU A 194 -18.51 -13.12 -5.07
N PHE A 195 -17.53 -12.29 -5.45
CA PHE A 195 -16.19 -12.31 -4.88
C PHE A 195 -16.13 -12.00 -3.38
N SER A 196 -17.11 -11.29 -2.85
CA SER A 196 -17.23 -10.98 -1.42
C SER A 196 -18.11 -11.96 -0.64
N SER A 197 -18.68 -12.97 -1.29
CA SER A 197 -19.49 -14.01 -0.64
C SER A 197 -18.66 -15.21 -0.18
N ALA A 198 -19.19 -15.96 0.79
CA ALA A 198 -18.59 -17.24 1.20
C ALA A 198 -18.62 -18.28 0.07
N GLN A 199 -19.68 -18.30 -0.75
CA GLN A 199 -19.82 -19.24 -1.87
C GLN A 199 -18.84 -18.94 -3.00
N GLY A 200 -18.54 -17.66 -3.25
CA GLY A 200 -17.62 -17.21 -4.30
C GLY A 200 -16.14 -17.26 -3.94
N GLN A 201 -15.76 -17.95 -2.85
CA GLN A 201 -14.36 -18.02 -2.40
C GLN A 201 -13.42 -18.65 -3.45
N GLU A 202 -13.85 -19.71 -4.15
CA GLU A 202 -13.03 -20.32 -5.22
C GLU A 202 -12.95 -19.41 -6.44
N GLU A 203 -14.03 -18.69 -6.77
CA GLU A 203 -14.05 -17.69 -7.85
C GLU A 203 -13.07 -16.55 -7.55
N LEU A 204 -13.11 -15.98 -6.34
CA LEU A 204 -12.14 -14.97 -5.90
C LEU A 204 -10.71 -15.54 -5.90
N TYR A 205 -10.53 -16.79 -5.47
CA TYR A 205 -9.22 -17.43 -5.47
C TYR A 205 -8.67 -17.61 -6.90
N SER A 206 -9.49 -18.09 -7.81
CA SER A 206 -9.15 -18.30 -9.22
C SER A 206 -8.89 -16.98 -9.95
N TYR A 207 -9.74 -15.97 -9.70
CA TYR A 207 -9.58 -14.63 -10.22
C TYR A 207 -8.36 -13.96 -9.60
N CYS A 208 -8.34 -13.67 -8.31
CA CYS A 208 -7.34 -12.78 -7.73
C CYS A 208 -6.07 -13.49 -7.21
N ASN A 209 -6.25 -14.49 -6.33
CA ASN A 209 -5.16 -15.05 -5.53
C ASN A 209 -4.20 -15.94 -6.33
N ARG A 210 -4.74 -16.85 -7.15
CA ARG A 210 -3.98 -17.82 -7.96
C ARG A 210 -3.07 -17.12 -8.98
N PRO A 211 -3.53 -16.14 -9.78
CA PRO A 211 -2.65 -15.42 -10.69
C PRO A 211 -1.92 -14.22 -10.06
N ARG A 212 -2.18 -13.92 -8.77
CA ARG A 212 -1.65 -12.75 -8.05
C ARG A 212 -2.02 -11.44 -8.77
N ARG A 213 -3.31 -11.30 -9.11
CA ARG A 213 -3.85 -10.06 -9.69
C ARG A 213 -3.73 -8.93 -8.68
N THR A 214 -3.24 -7.77 -9.10
CA THR A 214 -3.02 -6.63 -8.20
C THR A 214 -4.27 -5.78 -8.06
N THR A 215 -4.29 -4.93 -7.02
CA THR A 215 -5.37 -3.96 -6.79
C THR A 215 -5.57 -3.05 -8.01
N LEU A 216 -4.48 -2.55 -8.60
CA LEU A 216 -4.54 -1.74 -9.82
C LEU A 216 -5.19 -2.48 -11.02
N GLU A 217 -4.91 -3.78 -11.17
CA GLU A 217 -5.52 -4.59 -12.23
C GLU A 217 -7.00 -4.87 -11.97
N VAL A 218 -7.41 -5.05 -10.71
CA VAL A 218 -8.84 -5.17 -10.38
C VAL A 218 -9.56 -3.85 -10.68
N LEU A 219 -8.98 -2.70 -10.32
CA LEU A 219 -9.56 -1.39 -10.66
C LEU A 219 -9.70 -1.20 -12.18
N TRP A 220 -8.78 -1.77 -12.97
CA TRP A 220 -8.88 -1.78 -14.42
C TRP A 220 -9.98 -2.71 -14.95
N ASP A 221 -10.14 -3.90 -14.35
CA ASP A 221 -11.12 -4.91 -14.77
C ASP A 221 -12.58 -4.49 -14.46
N PHE A 222 -12.79 -3.56 -13.52
CA PHE A 222 -14.11 -3.03 -13.11
C PHE A 222 -14.24 -1.51 -13.37
N PRO A 223 -14.16 -1.05 -14.64
CA PRO A 223 -14.03 0.36 -14.96
C PRO A 223 -15.24 1.20 -14.56
N HIS A 224 -16.48 0.68 -14.61
CA HIS A 224 -17.68 1.44 -14.25
C HIS A 224 -17.76 1.70 -12.74
N THR A 225 -17.35 0.71 -11.94
CA THR A 225 -17.26 0.84 -10.50
C THR A 225 -16.09 1.73 -10.10
N THR A 226 -14.92 1.52 -10.71
CA THR A 226 -13.71 2.28 -10.41
C THR A 226 -13.88 3.78 -10.61
N CYS A 227 -14.53 4.21 -11.69
CA CYS A 227 -14.75 5.64 -11.92
C CYS A 227 -15.77 6.28 -10.96
N ALA A 228 -16.52 5.48 -10.20
CA ALA A 228 -17.51 5.94 -9.23
C ALA A 228 -16.97 5.98 -7.78
N ILE A 229 -15.73 5.52 -7.55
CA ILE A 229 -15.10 5.54 -6.22
C ILE A 229 -14.83 6.99 -5.80
N PRO A 230 -15.40 7.47 -4.67
CA PRO A 230 -15.05 8.78 -4.14
C PRO A 230 -13.64 8.75 -3.53
N ALA A 231 -12.87 9.83 -3.69
CA ALA A 231 -11.49 9.92 -3.22
C ALA A 231 -11.34 9.75 -1.69
N ASP A 232 -12.38 10.08 -0.93
CA ASP A 232 -12.42 9.93 0.54
C ASP A 232 -12.24 8.48 1.00
N TYR A 233 -12.66 7.51 0.18
CA TYR A 233 -12.57 6.09 0.52
C TYR A 233 -11.25 5.43 0.13
N LEU A 234 -10.29 6.16 -0.45
CA LEU A 234 -9.03 5.56 -0.92
C LEU A 234 -8.24 4.87 0.20
N LEU A 235 -8.25 5.47 1.39
CA LEU A 235 -7.56 4.95 2.58
C LEU A 235 -8.31 3.79 3.26
N ASP A 236 -9.62 3.68 3.03
CA ASP A 236 -10.45 2.56 3.49
C ASP A 236 -10.32 1.36 2.53
N LEU A 237 -10.23 1.64 1.24
CA LEU A 237 -10.19 0.64 0.19
C LEU A 237 -8.80 0.02 0.01
N ILE A 238 -7.74 0.85 0.00
CA ILE A 238 -6.39 0.40 -0.38
C ILE A 238 -5.46 0.45 0.84
N PRO A 239 -4.83 -0.68 1.24
CA PRO A 239 -3.99 -0.72 2.41
C PRO A 239 -2.69 0.08 2.21
N ARG A 240 -2.07 0.47 3.31
CA ARG A 240 -0.75 1.10 3.30
C ARG A 240 0.34 0.15 2.78
N ILE A 241 1.28 0.66 1.99
CA ILE A 241 2.55 0.00 1.64
C ILE A 241 3.31 -0.32 2.91
N ARG A 242 3.54 -1.60 3.15
CA ARG A 242 4.35 -2.08 4.27
C ARG A 242 5.85 -2.04 3.93
N PRO A 243 6.74 -1.67 4.86
CA PRO A 243 8.17 -1.88 4.68
C PRO A 243 8.48 -3.36 4.46
N ARG A 244 9.55 -3.66 3.73
CA ARG A 244 10.04 -5.01 3.48
C ARG A 244 11.33 -5.24 4.27
N ALA A 245 11.40 -6.39 4.94
CA ALA A 245 12.55 -6.83 5.71
C ALA A 245 13.63 -7.42 4.80
N PHE A 246 14.90 -7.04 5.04
CA PHE A 246 16.07 -7.64 4.42
C PHE A 246 17.15 -7.88 5.47
N SER A 247 17.82 -9.03 5.42
CA SER A 247 19.02 -9.25 6.21
C SER A 247 20.15 -8.33 5.74
N ILE A 248 20.82 -7.71 6.69
CA ILE A 248 21.99 -6.87 6.43
C ILE A 248 23.17 -7.78 6.07
N ALA A 249 23.79 -7.49 4.93
CA ALA A 249 24.88 -8.25 4.31
C ALA A 249 26.28 -7.64 4.55
N SER A 250 26.38 -6.61 5.40
CA SER A 250 27.64 -5.99 5.80
C SER A 250 27.84 -5.99 7.32
N SER A 251 29.00 -5.51 7.76
CA SER A 251 29.33 -5.24 9.17
C SER A 251 29.89 -3.83 9.28
N LEU A 252 29.45 -3.06 10.28
CA LEU A 252 29.99 -1.72 10.57
C LEU A 252 31.49 -1.72 10.88
N LEU A 253 32.06 -2.86 11.30
CA LEU A 253 33.50 -3.00 11.53
C LEU A 253 34.30 -2.99 10.21
N ALA A 254 33.73 -3.54 9.14
CA ALA A 254 34.37 -3.63 7.83
C ALA A 254 33.99 -2.46 6.92
N HIS A 255 32.76 -1.97 7.03
CA HIS A 255 32.22 -0.88 6.24
C HIS A 255 31.57 0.17 7.15
N PRO A 256 32.37 1.06 7.78
CA PRO A 256 31.85 2.14 8.59
C PRO A 256 30.87 3.00 7.77
N GLU A 257 29.74 3.39 8.37
CA GLU A 257 28.71 4.24 7.76
C GLU A 257 28.09 3.72 6.45
N ARG A 258 28.27 2.43 6.14
CA ARG A 258 27.66 1.76 4.98
C ARG A 258 26.87 0.54 5.40
N MET A 259 25.68 0.41 4.82
CA MET A 259 24.84 -0.76 4.98
C MET A 259 24.66 -1.46 3.63
N GLN A 260 24.83 -2.77 3.58
CA GLN A 260 24.61 -3.55 2.37
C GLN A 260 23.46 -4.54 2.54
N ILE A 261 22.76 -4.83 1.45
CA ILE A 261 21.78 -5.91 1.37
C ILE A 261 22.00 -6.72 0.09
N LEU A 262 21.61 -7.99 0.12
CA LEU A 262 21.51 -8.84 -1.06
C LEU A 262 20.03 -9.05 -1.40
N VAL A 263 19.65 -8.68 -2.62
CA VAL A 263 18.25 -8.70 -3.08
C VAL A 263 18.13 -9.55 -4.34
N ALA A 264 17.33 -10.62 -4.26
CA ALA A 264 16.87 -11.31 -5.45
C ALA A 264 15.66 -10.56 -6.04
N VAL A 265 15.79 -10.09 -7.28
CA VAL A 265 14.71 -9.36 -7.96
C VAL A 265 13.56 -10.32 -8.24
N VAL A 266 12.42 -10.08 -7.59
CA VAL A 266 11.24 -10.95 -7.73
C VAL A 266 10.57 -10.66 -9.06
N ARG A 267 10.68 -11.61 -10.00
CA ARG A 267 9.99 -11.60 -11.28
C ARG A 267 9.59 -13.01 -11.67
N TYR A 268 8.31 -13.26 -11.88
CA TYR A 268 7.81 -14.57 -12.30
C TYR A 268 6.60 -14.42 -13.23
N LYS A 269 6.32 -15.47 -14.00
CA LYS A 269 5.14 -15.53 -14.88
C LYS A 269 4.01 -16.28 -14.15
N THR A 270 2.79 -15.82 -14.35
CA THR A 270 1.57 -16.54 -13.96
C THR A 270 0.77 -16.87 -15.22
N ARG A 271 -0.48 -17.31 -15.07
CA ARG A 271 -1.38 -17.48 -16.21
C ARG A 271 -1.74 -16.16 -16.90
N LEU A 272 -1.41 -15.01 -16.30
CA LEU A 272 -1.58 -13.69 -16.90
C LEU A 272 -0.40 -13.35 -17.82
N SER A 273 -0.69 -12.55 -18.85
CA SER A 273 0.32 -12.11 -19.84
C SER A 273 1.41 -11.21 -19.21
N LYS A 274 1.02 -10.22 -18.38
CA LYS A 274 1.96 -9.32 -17.69
C LYS A 274 2.69 -10.11 -16.57
N PRO A 275 4.03 -10.21 -16.58
CA PRO A 275 4.77 -10.91 -15.53
C PRO A 275 4.61 -10.19 -14.19
N ARG A 276 4.55 -10.97 -13.12
CA ARG A 276 4.49 -10.44 -11.75
C ARG A 276 5.85 -9.94 -11.32
N ARG A 277 5.87 -8.78 -10.68
CA ARG A 277 7.06 -8.11 -10.16
C ARG A 277 6.83 -7.80 -8.68
N GLY A 278 7.84 -8.02 -7.84
CA GLY A 278 7.76 -7.64 -6.43
C GLY A 278 8.03 -6.15 -6.26
N LEU A 279 7.11 -5.41 -5.64
CA LEU A 279 7.19 -3.95 -5.45
C LEU A 279 8.58 -3.49 -4.97
N CYS A 280 9.00 -3.95 -3.79
CA CYS A 280 10.25 -3.49 -3.18
C CYS A 280 11.49 -3.92 -3.97
N SER A 281 11.56 -5.18 -4.40
CA SER A 281 12.73 -5.69 -5.14
C SER A 281 12.89 -5.04 -6.52
N THR A 282 11.78 -4.74 -7.21
CA THR A 282 11.81 -4.04 -8.49
C THR A 282 12.15 -2.56 -8.31
N TRP A 283 11.60 -1.92 -7.29
CA TRP A 283 11.96 -0.54 -6.95
C TRP A 283 13.45 -0.42 -6.61
N LEU A 284 13.97 -1.26 -5.70
CA LEU A 284 15.40 -1.30 -5.36
C LEU A 284 16.29 -1.56 -6.59
N ALA A 285 15.87 -2.45 -7.49
CA ALA A 285 16.58 -2.70 -8.75
C ALA A 285 16.50 -1.53 -9.76
N SER A 286 15.58 -0.58 -9.58
CA SER A 286 15.46 0.59 -10.44
C SER A 286 16.28 1.79 -9.95
N LEU A 287 16.71 1.80 -8.68
CA LEU A 287 17.48 2.90 -8.10
C LEU A 287 18.85 3.04 -8.78
N ASN A 288 19.13 4.26 -9.26
CA ASN A 288 20.39 4.62 -9.89
C ASN A 288 21.27 5.41 -8.90
N PRO A 289 22.43 4.90 -8.47
CA PRO A 289 23.33 5.59 -7.54
C PRO A 289 23.77 7.01 -7.97
N GLU A 290 23.74 7.31 -9.27
CA GLU A 290 24.10 8.64 -9.78
C GLU A 290 23.02 9.70 -9.56
N GLN A 291 21.77 9.28 -9.30
CA GLN A 291 20.62 10.17 -9.14
C GLN A 291 20.24 10.39 -7.67
N GLY A 292 21.03 9.86 -6.73
CA GLY A 292 20.78 9.89 -5.29
C GLY A 292 19.86 8.77 -4.82
#